data_AF-A0A942LTY3-F1
#
_entry.id   AF-A0A942LTY3-F1
#
_cell.length_a   1.000
_cell.length_b   1.000
_cell.length_c   1.000
_cell.angle_alpha   90.00
_cell.angle_beta   90.00
_cell.angle_gamma   90.00
#
_symmetry.space_group_name_H-M   'P 1'
#
loop_
_entity.id
_entity.type
_entity.pdbx_description
1 polymer ?
#
loop_
_entity_poly.entity_id
_entity_poly.type
_entity_poly.pdbx_seq_one_letter_code
_entity_poly.pdbx_strand_id
1 'polypeptide(L)'
;MCKLITVQIYAIMEYNANKKFDFGIFFFLIGVKIIKNVVSNENQSGVDGLRERLVNLRMKLNLSQKQFGERLGLQQSYVSRLEKGDIDIAVEILISLYKNFNIDLHELLTGQTYANIAYDDSQISNLNAQIDILQKTIVMLQAKNVSD
;
A
#
# COMPACT_ATOMS: atom_id res chain seq x y z
N MET A 1 -26.20 -3.14 13.75
CA MET A 1 -24.96 -3.70 13.17
C MET A 1 -23.71 -2.85 13.41
N CYS A 2 -23.78 -1.51 13.41
CA CYS A 2 -22.58 -0.66 13.50
C CYS A 2 -21.89 -0.62 14.89
N LYS A 3 -22.56 -0.99 15.99
CA LYS A 3 -21.97 -0.89 17.35
C LYS A 3 -21.05 -2.06 17.74
N LEU A 4 -21.27 -3.26 17.20
CA LEU A 4 -20.48 -4.44 17.57
C LEU A 4 -19.06 -4.41 16.97
N ILE A 5 -18.96 -3.90 15.74
CA ILE A 5 -17.68 -3.73 15.03
C ILE A 5 -16.82 -2.65 15.72
N THR A 6 -17.43 -1.53 16.14
CA THR A 6 -16.69 -0.47 16.85
C THR A 6 -16.17 -0.96 18.20
N VAL A 7 -16.95 -1.74 18.94
CA VAL A 7 -16.51 -2.29 20.24
C VAL A 7 -15.41 -3.34 20.07
N GLN A 8 -15.47 -4.18 19.03
CA GLN A 8 -14.40 -5.14 18.72
C GLN A 8 -13.09 -4.45 18.31
N ILE A 9 -13.18 -3.36 17.53
CA ILE A 9 -12.00 -2.57 17.15
C ILE A 9 -11.38 -1.88 18.38
N TYR A 10 -12.18 -1.31 19.28
CA TYR A 10 -11.67 -0.68 20.51
C TYR A 10 -11.07 -1.69 21.50
N ALA A 11 -11.65 -2.89 21.66
CA ALA A 11 -11.08 -3.92 22.52
C ALA A 11 -9.71 -4.43 22.03
N ILE A 12 -9.49 -4.47 20.71
CA ILE A 12 -8.20 -4.82 20.10
C ILE A 12 -7.17 -3.69 20.28
N MET A 13 -7.61 -2.43 20.32
CA MET A 13 -6.76 -1.27 20.59
C MET A 13 -6.31 -1.23 22.06
N GLU A 14 -7.22 -1.52 23.00
CA GLU A 14 -6.95 -1.41 24.44
C GLU A 14 -6.10 -2.57 24.99
N TYR A 15 -6.26 -3.79 24.43
CA TYR A 15 -5.42 -4.95 24.78
C TYR A 15 -3.94 -4.79 24.38
N ASN A 16 -3.64 -3.98 23.36
CA ASN A 16 -2.28 -3.80 22.84
C ASN A 16 -1.49 -2.62 23.44
N ALA A 17 -2.13 -1.74 24.22
CA ALA A 17 -1.45 -0.60 24.84
C ALA A 17 -0.39 -1.00 25.88
N ASN A 18 -0.40 -2.26 26.36
CA ASN A 18 0.50 -2.74 27.42
C ASN A 18 1.71 -3.58 26.95
N LYS A 19 1.95 -3.74 25.65
CA LYS A 19 3.24 -4.24 25.15
C LYS A 19 3.72 -3.37 24.00
N LYS A 20 4.94 -2.83 24.14
CA LYS A 20 5.69 -2.03 23.16
C LYS A 20 5.89 -2.78 21.84
N PHE A 21 4.82 -2.93 21.07
CA PHE A 21 4.84 -3.56 19.77
C PHE A 21 4.09 -2.66 18.80
N ASP A 22 4.85 -1.88 18.04
CA ASP A 22 4.33 -1.00 17.01
C ASP A 22 3.84 -1.86 15.84
N PHE A 23 2.52 -2.00 15.73
CA PHE A 23 1.89 -2.77 14.65
C PHE A 23 2.20 -2.19 13.27
N GLY A 24 2.48 -0.88 13.15
CA GLY A 24 2.93 -0.27 11.90
C GLY A 24 4.24 -0.88 11.43
N ILE A 25 5.19 -1.07 12.35
CA ILE A 25 6.48 -1.74 12.08
C ILE A 25 6.28 -3.24 11.83
N PHE A 26 5.37 -3.89 12.55
CA PHE A 26 5.11 -5.32 12.38
C PHE A 26 4.45 -5.65 11.02
N PHE A 27 3.45 -4.88 10.60
CA PHE A 27 2.86 -4.99 9.26
C PHE A 27 3.86 -4.60 8.16
N PHE A 28 4.74 -3.63 8.43
CA PHE A 28 5.83 -3.28 7.54
C PHE A 28 6.84 -4.43 7.38
N LEU A 29 7.22 -5.14 8.46
CA LEU A 29 8.17 -6.26 8.41
C LEU A 29 7.56 -7.54 7.81
N ILE A 30 6.29 -7.84 8.09
CA ILE A 30 5.54 -8.91 7.41
C ILE A 30 5.42 -8.56 5.92
N GLY A 31 5.12 -7.29 5.61
CA GLY A 31 5.15 -6.74 4.25
C GLY A 31 6.50 -6.96 3.57
N VAL A 32 7.63 -6.62 4.20
CA VAL A 32 8.99 -6.83 3.67
C VAL A 32 9.29 -8.31 3.43
N LYS A 33 8.81 -9.23 4.28
CA LYS A 33 8.98 -10.68 4.11
C LYS A 33 8.17 -11.21 2.92
N ILE A 34 6.95 -10.72 2.73
CA ILE A 34 6.10 -11.05 1.58
C ILE A 34 6.68 -10.44 0.29
N ILE A 35 7.17 -9.19 0.33
CA ILE A 35 7.81 -8.51 -0.79
C ILE A 35 9.05 -9.28 -1.28
N LYS A 36 9.90 -9.83 -0.40
CA LYS A 36 11.03 -10.66 -0.83
C LYS A 36 10.61 -11.93 -1.60
N ASN A 37 9.48 -12.52 -1.24
CA ASN A 37 8.95 -13.71 -1.94
C ASN A 37 8.29 -13.37 -3.28
N VAL A 38 7.65 -12.20 -3.40
CA VAL A 38 7.06 -11.72 -4.66
C VAL A 38 8.14 -11.24 -5.64
N VAL A 39 9.16 -10.53 -5.14
CA VAL A 39 10.34 -10.08 -5.92
C VAL A 39 11.11 -11.23 -6.56
N SER A 40 11.00 -12.44 -6.01
CA SER A 40 11.66 -13.63 -6.56
C SER A 40 10.90 -14.29 -7.71
N ASN A 41 9.68 -13.84 -8.03
CA ASN A 41 8.74 -14.48 -8.96
C ASN A 41 8.19 -13.54 -10.05
N GLU A 42 8.97 -12.56 -10.50
CA GLU A 42 8.64 -11.80 -11.70
C GLU A 42 9.71 -11.96 -12.79
N ASN A 43 9.23 -12.34 -13.96
CA ASN A 43 9.99 -12.36 -15.21
C ASN A 43 10.72 -11.02 -15.40
N GLN A 44 11.97 -11.10 -15.85
CA GLN A 44 12.91 -9.99 -15.94
C GLN A 44 12.34 -8.73 -16.65
N SER A 45 11.94 -7.72 -15.88
CA SER A 45 11.93 -6.29 -16.30
C SER A 45 11.86 -5.29 -15.11
N GLY A 46 12.22 -5.71 -13.90
CA GLY A 46 11.74 -5.06 -12.67
C GLY A 46 12.62 -3.97 -12.01
N VAL A 47 13.88 -3.77 -12.41
CA VAL A 47 14.77 -2.80 -11.71
C VAL A 47 14.78 -1.42 -12.36
N ASP A 48 14.41 -1.34 -13.64
CA ASP A 48 14.44 -0.09 -14.42
C ASP A 48 13.21 0.79 -14.15
N GLY A 49 12.06 0.19 -13.84
CA GLY A 49 10.80 0.91 -13.62
C GLY A 49 10.79 1.78 -12.36
N LEU A 50 11.41 1.37 -11.26
CA LEU A 50 11.43 2.17 -10.02
C LEU A 50 12.22 3.47 -10.21
N ARG A 51 13.38 3.39 -10.87
CA ARG A 51 14.22 4.56 -11.13
C ARG A 51 13.54 5.51 -12.08
N GLU A 52 12.95 5.00 -13.15
CA GLU A 52 12.17 5.80 -14.09
C GLU A 52 10.99 6.50 -13.40
N ARG A 53 10.26 5.80 -12.53
CA ARG A 53 9.19 6.41 -11.72
C ARG A 53 9.71 7.50 -10.79
N LEU A 54 10.89 7.33 -10.20
CA LEU A 54 11.51 8.37 -9.36
C LEU A 54 11.89 9.62 -10.19
N VAL A 55 12.46 9.43 -11.38
CA VAL A 55 12.75 10.53 -12.31
C VAL A 55 11.46 11.24 -12.72
N ASN A 56 10.46 10.47 -13.12
CA ASN A 56 9.15 10.99 -13.54
C ASN A 56 8.46 11.77 -12.42
N LEU A 57 8.53 11.27 -11.17
CA LEU A 57 8.05 11.97 -10.00
C LEU A 57 8.74 13.34 -9.85
N ARG A 58 10.08 13.38 -9.89
CA ARG A 58 10.82 14.64 -9.78
C ARG A 58 10.43 15.63 -10.89
N MET A 59 10.29 15.13 -12.12
CA MET A 59 9.90 15.94 -13.27
C MET A 59 8.46 16.46 -13.14
N LYS A 60 7.51 15.65 -12.68
CA LYS A 60 6.12 16.07 -12.39
C LYS A 60 6.05 17.17 -11.33
N LEU A 61 6.97 17.16 -10.38
CA LEU A 61 7.12 18.20 -9.36
C LEU A 61 7.85 19.46 -9.89
N ASN A 62 8.33 19.45 -11.14
CA ASN A 62 9.12 20.51 -11.78
C ASN A 62 10.37 20.89 -10.99
N LEU A 63 11.06 19.89 -10.41
CA LEU A 63 12.27 20.10 -9.61
C LEU A 63 13.53 19.68 -10.38
N SER A 64 14.58 20.49 -10.27
CA SER A 64 15.94 20.05 -10.62
C SER A 64 16.43 18.97 -9.64
N GLN A 65 17.43 18.18 -10.03
CA GLN A 65 18.05 17.19 -9.12
C GLN A 65 18.59 17.83 -7.84
N LYS A 66 19.07 19.08 -7.92
CA LYS A 66 19.54 19.84 -6.76
C LYS A 66 18.40 20.15 -5.79
N GLN A 67 17.33 20.77 -6.28
CA GLN A 67 16.17 21.12 -5.46
C GLN A 67 15.48 19.88 -4.86
N PHE A 68 15.43 18.80 -5.64
CA PHE A 68 14.90 17.52 -5.17
C PHE A 68 15.76 16.93 -4.05
N GLY A 69 17.08 16.94 -4.23
CA GLY A 69 18.03 16.54 -3.18
C GLY A 69 17.89 17.39 -1.92
N GLU A 70 17.85 18.71 -2.05
CA GLU A 70 17.69 19.64 -0.91
C GLU A 70 16.43 19.34 -0.08
N ARG A 71 15.30 19.05 -0.73
CA ARG A 71 14.07 18.65 -0.03
C ARG A 71 14.15 17.29 0.65
N LEU A 72 15.00 16.40 0.16
CA LEU A 72 15.24 15.07 0.73
C LEU A 72 16.42 15.03 1.71
N GLY A 73 17.14 16.13 1.91
CA GLY A 73 18.37 16.16 2.71
C GLY A 73 19.57 15.47 2.03
N LEU A 74 19.56 15.39 0.69
CA LEU A 74 20.56 14.70 -0.13
C LEU A 74 21.36 15.70 -0.98
N GLN A 75 22.59 15.34 -1.32
CA GLN A 75 23.37 16.08 -2.31
C GLN A 75 22.85 15.81 -3.74
N GLN A 76 22.97 16.79 -4.64
CA GLN A 76 22.60 16.64 -6.05
C GLN A 76 23.32 15.47 -6.74
N SER A 77 24.60 15.25 -6.40
CA SER A 77 25.40 14.12 -6.89
C SER A 77 24.82 12.77 -6.47
N TYR A 78 24.29 12.68 -5.25
CA TYR A 78 23.62 11.48 -4.74
C TYR A 78 22.33 11.21 -5.53
N VAL A 79 21.49 12.23 -5.74
CA VAL A 79 20.28 12.12 -6.57
C VAL A 79 20.62 11.69 -8.00
N SER A 80 21.68 12.23 -8.59
CA SER A 80 22.12 11.86 -9.93
C SER A 80 22.48 10.37 -10.03
N ARG A 81 23.27 9.87 -9.08
CA ARG A 81 23.64 8.44 -8.99
C ARG A 81 22.41 7.55 -8.76
N LEU A 82 21.49 8.01 -7.92
CA LEU A 82 20.23 7.32 -7.63
C LEU A 82 19.37 7.16 -8.89
N GLU A 83 19.18 8.23 -9.66
CA GLU A 83 18.38 8.23 -10.88
C GLU A 83 19.04 7.42 -12.02
N LYS A 84 20.37 7.36 -12.06
CA LYS A 84 21.12 6.52 -13.01
C LYS A 84 21.12 5.03 -12.63
N GLY A 85 20.84 4.71 -11.37
CA GLY A 85 20.94 3.34 -10.86
C GLY A 85 22.36 2.94 -10.45
N ASP A 86 23.25 3.92 -10.24
CA ASP A 86 24.59 3.67 -9.71
C ASP A 86 24.54 3.30 -8.21
N ILE A 87 23.42 3.59 -7.54
CA ILE A 87 23.14 3.27 -6.13
C ILE A 87 21.67 2.87 -5.95
N ASP A 88 21.42 2.00 -4.98
CA ASP A 88 20.08 1.58 -4.60
C ASP A 88 19.34 2.65 -3.79
N ILE A 89 18.00 2.61 -3.86
CA ILE A 89 17.13 3.47 -3.06
C ILE A 89 17.04 2.90 -1.64
N ALA A 90 17.56 3.66 -0.68
CA ALA A 90 17.46 3.36 0.74
C ALA A 90 16.04 3.62 1.26
N VAL A 91 15.62 2.88 2.29
CA VAL A 91 14.27 2.99 2.90
C VAL A 91 14.04 4.40 3.45
N GLU A 92 15.08 5.04 3.98
CA GLU A 92 15.03 6.39 4.51
C GLU A 92 14.63 7.42 3.45
N ILE A 93 15.05 7.19 2.19
CA ILE A 93 14.67 8.05 1.06
C ILE A 93 13.18 7.87 0.74
N LEU A 94 12.67 6.63 0.76
CA LEU A 94 11.24 6.36 0.58
C LEU A 94 10.40 7.06 1.66
N ILE A 95 10.84 7.00 2.92
CA ILE A 95 10.17 7.69 4.04
C ILE A 95 10.20 9.21 3.82
N SER A 96 11.34 9.77 3.40
CA SER A 96 11.45 11.20 3.12
C SER A 96 10.57 11.63 1.94
N LEU A 97 10.42 10.79 0.91
CA LEU A 97 9.52 11.04 -0.21
C LEU A 97 8.07 11.12 0.23
N TYR A 98 7.63 10.16 1.05
CA TYR A 98 6.29 10.17 1.65
C TYR A 98 6.06 11.46 2.46
N LYS A 99 7.00 11.84 3.32
CA LYS A 99 6.86 13.02 4.20
C LYS A 99 6.86 14.36 3.47
N ASN A 100 7.74 14.52 2.47
CA ASN A 100 7.95 15.83 1.82
C ASN A 100 7.00 16.10 0.65
N PHE A 101 6.46 15.04 0.05
CA PHE A 101 5.69 15.15 -1.20
C PHE A 101 4.35 14.40 -1.14
N ASN A 102 4.01 13.74 -0.03
CA ASN A 102 2.78 12.97 0.16
C ASN A 102 2.57 11.92 -0.96
N ILE A 103 3.65 11.22 -1.30
CA ILE A 103 3.68 10.24 -2.39
C ILE A 103 3.16 8.88 -1.90
N ASP A 104 2.31 8.24 -2.71
CA ASP A 104 1.97 6.83 -2.50
C ASP A 104 3.17 5.93 -2.83
N LEU A 105 3.76 5.34 -1.79
CA LEU A 105 4.90 4.44 -1.95
C LEU A 105 4.52 3.14 -2.66
N HIS A 106 3.26 2.71 -2.61
CA HIS A 106 2.80 1.55 -3.36
C HIS A 106 2.98 1.82 -4.86
N GLU A 107 2.40 2.90 -5.37
CA GLU A 107 2.52 3.28 -6.79
C GLU A 107 3.98 3.50 -7.20
N LEU A 108 4.79 4.13 -6.34
CA LEU A 108 6.21 4.33 -6.63
C LEU A 108 6.97 3.00 -6.75
N LEU A 109 6.69 2.02 -5.89
CA LEU A 109 7.41 0.75 -5.85
C LEU A 109 6.90 -0.27 -6.88
N THR A 110 5.60 -0.31 -7.14
CA THR A 110 4.97 -1.31 -8.02
C THR A 110 4.64 -0.77 -9.41
N GLY A 111 4.50 0.55 -9.57
CA GLY A 111 3.95 1.17 -10.77
C GLY A 111 2.44 0.94 -10.94
N GLN A 112 1.79 0.33 -9.95
CA GLN A 112 0.36 0.04 -9.97
C GLN A 112 -0.38 1.03 -9.09
N THR A 113 -1.50 1.53 -9.59
CA THR A 113 -2.46 2.29 -8.79
C THR A 113 -3.58 1.34 -8.37
N TYR A 114 -4.23 1.60 -7.23
CA TYR A 114 -5.41 0.85 -6.81
C TYR A 114 -6.55 0.89 -7.84
N ALA A 115 -6.57 1.90 -8.71
CA ALA A 115 -7.52 2.03 -9.82
C ALA A 115 -7.20 1.11 -11.01
N ASN A 116 -5.93 0.70 -11.17
CA ASN A 116 -5.47 -0.20 -12.24
C ASN A 116 -5.46 -1.67 -11.82
N ILE A 117 -5.88 -2.00 -10.60
CA ILE A 117 -6.24 -3.37 -10.26
C ILE A 117 -7.55 -3.64 -10.99
N ALA A 118 -7.46 -4.04 -12.26
CA ALA A 118 -8.58 -4.62 -12.97
C ALA A 118 -8.98 -5.87 -12.17
N TYR A 119 -9.99 -5.72 -11.31
CA TYR A 119 -10.62 -6.87 -10.70
C TYR A 119 -11.21 -7.68 -11.84
N ASP A 120 -10.76 -8.91 -11.97
CA ASP A 120 -11.28 -9.85 -12.96
C ASP A 120 -12.81 -9.88 -12.84
N ASP A 121 -13.51 -9.49 -13.92
CA ASP A 121 -14.98 -9.42 -13.98
C ASP A 121 -15.63 -10.74 -13.52
N SER A 122 -14.93 -11.87 -13.70
CA SER A 122 -15.36 -13.17 -13.23
C SER A 122 -15.44 -13.27 -11.69
N GLN A 123 -14.47 -12.68 -10.99
CA GLN A 123 -14.42 -12.66 -9.53
C GLN A 123 -15.46 -11.71 -8.95
N ILE A 124 -15.65 -10.54 -9.58
CA ILE A 124 -16.67 -9.57 -9.17
C ILE A 124 -18.08 -10.18 -9.29
N SER A 125 -18.35 -10.86 -10.41
CA SER A 125 -19.63 -11.55 -10.64
C SER A 125 -19.91 -12.63 -9.59
N ASN A 126 -18.89 -13.44 -9.27
CA ASN A 126 -19.01 -14.47 -8.23
C ASN A 126 -19.30 -13.86 -6.85
N LEU A 127 -18.59 -12.80 -6.49
CA LEU A 127 -18.79 -12.12 -5.20
C LEU A 127 -20.19 -11.51 -5.09
N ASN A 128 -20.69 -10.91 -6.17
CA ASN A 128 -22.05 -10.37 -6.22
C ASN A 128 -23.12 -11.46 -6.06
N ALA A 129 -22.92 -12.62 -6.68
CA ALA A 129 -23.82 -13.76 -6.51
C ALA A 129 -23.85 -14.25 -5.05
N GLN A 130 -22.69 -14.29 -4.37
CA GLN A 130 -22.63 -14.64 -2.95
C GLN A 130 -23.35 -13.61 -2.08
N ILE A 131 -23.18 -12.31 -2.37
CA ILE A 131 -23.87 -11.23 -1.64
C ILE A 131 -25.39 -11.37 -1.76
N ASP A 132 -25.92 -11.64 -2.96
CA ASP A 132 -27.36 -11.82 -3.18
C ASP A 132 -27.93 -12.99 -2.37
N ILE A 133 -27.21 -14.13 -2.32
CA ILE A 133 -27.61 -15.29 -1.52
C ILE A 133 -27.64 -14.94 -0.02
N LEU A 134 -26.63 -14.21 0.47
CA LEU A 134 -26.56 -13.79 1.87
C LEU A 134 -27.70 -12.83 2.21
N GLN A 135 -28.01 -11.87 1.34
CA GLN A 135 -29.11 -10.93 1.52
C GLN A 135 -30.46 -11.65 1.62
N LYS A 136 -30.73 -12.59 0.71
CA LYS A 136 -31.95 -13.42 0.73
C LYS A 136 -32.06 -14.22 2.02
N THR A 137 -30.94 -14.80 2.48
CA THR A 137 -30.91 -15.57 3.73
C THR A 137 -31.24 -14.70 4.94
N ILE A 138 -30.69 -13.49 5.01
CA ILE A 138 -30.99 -12.54 6.09
C ILE A 138 -32.47 -12.20 6.13
N VAL A 139 -33.09 -11.91 4.98
CA VAL A 139 -34.52 -11.60 4.90
C VAL A 139 -35.37 -12.78 5.39
N MET A 140 -35.03 -14.01 5.00
CA MET A 140 -35.75 -15.20 5.48
C MET A 140 -35.59 -15.44 6.98
N LEU A 141 -34.41 -15.20 7.54
CA LEU A 141 -34.17 -15.31 8.98
C LEU A 141 -34.91 -14.22 9.77
N GLN A 142 -34.98 -13.01 9.23
CA GLN A 142 -35.76 -11.93 9.82
C GLN A 142 -37.26 -12.23 9.82
N ALA A 143 -37.79 -12.78 8.72
CA ALA A 143 -39.20 -13.16 8.61
C ALA A 143 -39.58 -14.26 9.61
N LYS A 144 -38.71 -15.25 9.84
CA LYS A 144 -38.94 -16.33 10.81
C LYS A 144 -38.98 -15.86 12.27
N ASN A 145 -38.19 -14.85 12.62
CA ASN A 145 -38.15 -14.29 13.98
C ASN A 145 -39.32 -13.36 14.31
N VAL A 146 -40.23 -13.09 13.36
CA VAL A 146 -41.45 -12.27 13.56
C VAL A 146 -42.70 -13.16 13.69
N SER A 147 -42.59 -14.44 13.34
CA SER A 147 -43.69 -15.43 13.40
C SER A 147 -43.71 -16.31 14.66
N ASP A 148 -42.70 -16.19 15.52
CA ASP A 148 -42.61 -16.80 16.86
C ASP A 148 -42.81 -15.71 17.94
#